data_AF-A0A7V5PGS6-F1
#
_entry.id   AF-A0A7V5PGS6-F1
#
_cell.length_a   1.000
_cell.length_b   1.000
_cell.length_c   1.000
_cell.angle_alpha   90.00
_cell.angle_beta   90.00
_cell.angle_gamma   90.00
#
_symmetry.space_group_name_H-M   'P 1'
#
loop_
_entity.id
_entity.type
_entity.pdbx_description
1 polymer ?
#
loop_
_entity_poly.entity_id
_entity_poly.type
_entity_poly.pdbx_seq_one_letter_code
_entity_poly.pdbx_strand_id
1 'polypeptide(L)'
;MGVAEASLPRIGAPPPSLPLSERLADALRHGETEGLQFESPFANALLPLLQELGWRNYARELVEALPHFSDDIDLVDLRNILVTLGYESSPFTARVGEIKPELYPCLFVGDQGEVLVLGEPTEEGIRYYDANRAAAGEDDIRTLHGTAYAFTDTHPSHGFSASAGTDQPWFAQLLQRFRGLITHLLGMTFLINLVALLTPLFVMVVYDKVIGTRSPDTLPYLVSGVIVLMLADLLMRYLRARLLGSVAGRLDYLIGVE
;
A
#
# COMPACT_ATOMS: atom_id res chain seq x y z
N MET A 1 -13.71 -41.43 62.54
CA MET A 1 -12.66 -40.40 62.47
C MET A 1 -11.36 -41.11 62.06
N GLY A 2 -10.87 -40.98 60.83
CA GLY A 2 -11.43 -40.22 59.70
C GLY A 2 -10.79 -38.86 59.50
N VAL A 3 -9.49 -38.84 59.26
CA VAL A 3 -8.79 -37.85 58.44
C VAL A 3 -7.89 -38.66 57.51
N ALA A 4 -8.02 -38.48 56.20
CA ALA A 4 -7.06 -38.99 55.23
C ALA A 4 -6.21 -37.81 54.78
N GLU A 5 -4.88 -37.93 54.85
CA GLU A 5 -4.00 -36.93 54.26
C GLU A 5 -4.15 -36.97 52.74
N ALA A 6 -4.86 -35.96 52.21
CA ALA A 6 -5.00 -35.75 50.79
C ALA A 6 -3.67 -35.20 50.25
N SER A 7 -2.79 -36.10 49.82
CA SER A 7 -1.55 -35.77 49.12
C SER A 7 -1.85 -34.83 47.95
N LEU A 8 -1.56 -33.53 48.13
CA LEU A 8 -1.70 -32.53 47.09
C LEU A 8 -0.92 -32.98 45.85
N PRO A 9 -1.49 -32.89 44.63
CA PRO A 9 -0.72 -33.14 43.43
C PRO A 9 0.44 -32.14 43.42
N ARG A 10 1.66 -32.62 43.15
CA ARG A 10 2.80 -31.74 42.92
C ARG A 10 2.41 -30.76 41.82
N ILE A 11 2.42 -29.46 42.14
CA ILE A 11 2.42 -28.43 41.11
C ILE A 11 3.57 -28.79 40.16
N GLY A 12 3.26 -28.91 38.87
CA GLY A 12 4.25 -29.26 37.87
C GLY A 12 5.39 -28.23 37.86
N ALA A 13 6.48 -28.57 37.16
CA ALA A 13 7.36 -27.50 36.69
C ALA A 13 6.50 -26.44 35.96
N PRO A 14 6.88 -25.15 35.98
CA PRO A 14 6.24 -24.18 35.09
C PRO A 14 6.23 -24.78 33.68
N PRO A 15 5.13 -24.67 32.93
CA PRO A 15 5.06 -25.25 31.59
C PRO A 15 6.26 -24.73 30.79
N PRO A 16 6.89 -25.57 29.93
CA PRO A 16 7.85 -25.04 28.98
C PRO A 16 7.19 -23.86 28.26
N SER A 17 7.95 -22.78 28.09
CA SER A 17 7.46 -21.59 27.38
C SER A 17 6.82 -22.03 26.08
N LEU A 18 5.50 -21.83 25.96
CA LEU A 18 4.75 -22.29 24.80
C LEU A 18 5.42 -21.72 23.55
N PRO A 19 5.64 -22.54 22.50
CA PRO A 19 6.33 -22.08 21.31
C PRO A 19 5.62 -20.86 20.72
N LEU A 20 6.38 -19.98 20.08
CA LEU A 20 5.89 -18.72 19.52
C LEU A 20 4.55 -18.85 18.76
N SER A 21 4.40 -19.91 17.95
CA SER A 21 3.19 -20.21 17.19
C SER A 21 1.97 -20.55 18.06
N GLU A 22 2.12 -21.26 19.18
CA GLU A 22 1.02 -21.51 20.12
C GLU A 22 0.66 -20.25 20.91
N ARG A 23 1.65 -19.44 21.31
CA ARG A 23 1.40 -18.16 22.01
C ARG A 23 0.63 -17.17 21.14
N LEU A 24 1.02 -17.02 19.88
CA LEU A 24 0.28 -16.22 18.90
C LEU A 24 -1.10 -16.82 18.60
N ALA A 25 -1.20 -18.14 18.39
CA ALA A 25 -2.48 -18.79 18.14
C ALA A 25 -3.49 -18.60 19.29
N ASP A 26 -3.04 -18.59 20.55
CA ASP A 26 -3.90 -18.44 21.72
C ASP A 26 -4.35 -16.98 21.90
N ALA A 27 -3.42 -16.02 21.86
CA ALA A 27 -3.75 -14.59 21.93
C ALA A 27 -4.71 -14.15 20.80
N LEU A 28 -4.54 -14.69 19.59
CA LEU A 28 -5.42 -14.40 18.45
C LEU A 28 -6.79 -15.10 18.53
N ARG A 29 -6.95 -16.16 19.33
CA ARG A 29 -8.26 -16.73 19.68
C ARG A 29 -8.99 -15.91 20.74
N HIS A 30 -8.24 -15.35 21.68
CA HIS A 30 -8.79 -14.59 22.80
C HIS A 30 -8.98 -13.09 22.49
N GLY A 31 -8.32 -12.57 21.45
CA GLY A 31 -8.37 -11.15 21.07
C GLY A 31 -7.47 -10.25 21.92
N GLU A 32 -6.82 -10.81 22.95
CA GLU A 32 -5.91 -10.12 23.85
C GLU A 32 -4.54 -9.94 23.18
N THR A 33 -4.46 -8.96 22.27
CA THR A 33 -3.23 -8.60 21.55
C THR A 33 -2.33 -7.62 22.31
N GLU A 34 -2.86 -6.97 23.35
CA GLU A 34 -2.11 -6.06 24.21
C GLU A 34 -1.29 -6.83 25.27
N GLY A 35 0.02 -6.57 25.33
CA GLY A 35 0.91 -7.16 26.35
C GLY A 35 1.65 -8.44 25.94
N LEU A 36 1.52 -8.89 24.69
CA LEU A 36 2.41 -9.92 24.14
C LEU A 36 3.85 -9.41 24.07
N GLN A 37 4.74 -10.02 24.87
CA GLN A 37 6.18 -9.78 24.80
C GLN A 37 6.91 -11.07 24.43
N PHE A 38 7.73 -10.98 23.38
CA PHE A 38 8.63 -12.01 22.88
C PHE A 38 10.09 -11.54 23.01
N GLU A 39 11.03 -12.48 23.05
CA GLU A 39 12.45 -12.16 23.17
C GLU A 39 13.01 -11.53 21.89
N SER A 40 12.46 -11.89 20.73
CA SER A 40 12.72 -11.23 19.44
C SER A 40 11.92 -9.92 19.29
N PRO A 41 12.57 -8.79 18.97
CA PRO A 41 11.89 -7.56 18.55
C PRO A 41 11.06 -7.72 17.27
N PHE A 42 11.47 -8.58 16.34
CA PHE A 42 10.73 -8.79 15.10
C PHE A 42 9.43 -9.57 15.32
N ALA A 43 9.39 -10.47 16.30
CA ALA A 43 8.15 -11.10 16.77
C ALA A 43 7.21 -10.08 17.45
N ASN A 44 7.75 -9.12 18.22
CA ASN A 44 6.97 -8.02 18.81
C ASN A 44 6.44 -7.04 17.74
N ALA A 45 7.19 -6.82 16.65
CA ALA A 45 6.81 -5.92 15.55
C ALA A 45 5.70 -6.50 14.65
N LEU A 46 5.67 -7.83 14.48
CA LEU A 46 4.80 -8.54 13.54
C LEU A 46 3.30 -8.20 13.70
N LEU A 47 2.77 -8.26 14.92
CA LEU A 47 1.33 -8.08 15.14
C LEU A 47 0.87 -6.61 15.02
N PRO A 48 1.55 -5.60 15.60
CA PRO A 48 1.27 -4.19 15.34
C PRO A 48 1.43 -3.81 13.86
N LEU A 49 2.46 -4.34 13.18
CA LEU A 49 2.66 -4.08 11.75
C LEU A 49 1.49 -4.62 10.92
N LEU A 50 1.03 -5.84 11.18
CA LEU A 50 -0.16 -6.39 10.52
C LEU A 50 -1.41 -5.54 10.81
N GLN A 51 -1.61 -5.10 12.06
CA GLN A 51 -2.75 -4.22 12.41
C GLN A 51 -2.74 -2.90 11.61
N GLU A 52 -1.59 -2.22 11.51
CA GLU A 52 -1.45 -1.00 10.70
C GLU A 52 -1.59 -1.28 9.19
N LEU A 53 -1.15 -2.46 8.70
CA LEU A 53 -1.40 -2.94 7.33
C LEU A 53 -2.88 -3.33 7.07
N GLY A 54 -3.77 -3.16 8.04
CA GLY A 54 -5.21 -3.39 7.89
C GLY A 54 -5.65 -4.84 8.08
N TRP A 55 -4.83 -5.69 8.71
CA TRP A 55 -5.11 -7.09 9.02
C TRP A 55 -6.40 -7.26 9.81
N ARG A 56 -7.32 -8.12 9.33
CA ARG A 56 -8.70 -8.20 9.86
C ARG A 56 -9.15 -9.56 10.38
N ASN A 57 -8.60 -10.70 9.92
CA ASN A 57 -9.00 -12.01 10.48
C ASN A 57 -8.07 -13.21 10.18
N TYR A 58 -6.82 -13.00 9.74
CA TYR A 58 -6.00 -14.06 9.14
C TYR A 58 -5.19 -14.88 10.18
N ALA A 59 -5.78 -15.17 11.34
CA ALA A 59 -5.11 -15.89 12.44
C ALA A 59 -4.68 -17.32 12.05
N ARG A 60 -5.36 -17.95 11.08
CA ARG A 60 -4.97 -19.25 10.52
C ARG A 60 -3.73 -19.15 9.63
N GLU A 61 -3.78 -18.27 8.64
CA GLU A 61 -2.71 -18.07 7.66
C GLU A 61 -1.43 -17.59 8.33
N LEU A 62 -1.53 -16.74 9.36
CA LEU A 62 -0.39 -16.34 10.19
C LEU A 62 0.23 -17.52 10.95
N VAL A 63 -0.57 -18.42 11.53
CA VAL A 63 -0.06 -19.63 12.21
C VAL A 63 0.54 -20.63 11.21
N GLU A 64 0.01 -20.69 9.99
CA GLU A 64 0.55 -21.53 8.90
C GLU A 64 1.84 -20.93 8.29
N ALA A 65 2.02 -19.60 8.34
CA ALA A 65 3.22 -18.89 7.89
C ALA A 65 4.35 -18.80 8.95
N LEU A 66 4.05 -18.99 10.24
CA LEU A 66 5.04 -18.86 11.31
C LEU A 66 6.10 -19.99 11.28
N PRO A 67 7.40 -19.68 11.54
CA PRO A 67 8.43 -20.68 11.72
C PRO A 67 8.07 -21.67 12.83
N HIS A 68 7.94 -22.95 12.48
CA HIS A 68 7.46 -23.98 13.41
C HIS A 68 8.49 -24.42 14.47
N PHE A 69 9.71 -23.87 14.46
CA PHE A 69 10.86 -24.41 15.21
C PHE A 69 11.84 -23.38 15.83
N SER A 70 11.50 -22.09 15.83
CA SER A 70 12.35 -21.03 16.40
C SER A 70 11.51 -20.05 17.23
N ASP A 71 11.93 -19.78 18.48
CA ASP A 71 11.35 -18.72 19.32
C ASP A 71 12.01 -17.35 19.07
N ASP A 72 13.18 -17.34 18.41
CA ASP A 72 13.83 -16.15 17.86
C ASP A 72 13.45 -16.02 16.37
N ILE A 73 12.77 -14.93 16.01
CA ILE A 73 12.48 -14.51 14.64
C ILE A 73 13.49 -13.42 14.29
N ASP A 74 14.21 -13.56 13.19
CA ASP A 74 15.03 -12.48 12.64
C ASP A 74 14.26 -11.63 11.59
N LEU A 75 14.93 -10.63 11.03
CA LEU A 75 14.37 -9.78 9.98
C LEU A 75 14.05 -10.55 8.67
N VAL A 76 14.77 -11.63 8.38
CA VAL A 76 14.55 -12.47 7.21
C VAL A 76 13.31 -13.33 7.43
N ASP A 77 13.16 -13.94 8.61
CA ASP A 77 11.96 -14.67 9.02
C ASP A 77 10.72 -13.77 9.02
N LEU A 78 10.80 -12.57 9.58
CA LEU A 78 9.70 -11.59 9.52
C LEU A 78 9.30 -11.27 8.08
N ARG A 79 10.26 -11.07 7.18
CA ARG A 79 9.98 -10.80 5.76
C ARG A 79 9.43 -12.04 5.04
N ASN A 80 9.87 -13.24 5.40
CA ASN A 80 9.35 -14.51 4.85
C ASN A 80 7.89 -14.76 5.29
N ILE A 81 7.56 -14.48 6.55
CA ILE A 81 6.19 -14.54 7.07
C ILE A 81 5.30 -13.56 6.29
N LEU A 82 5.74 -12.31 6.13
CA LEU A 82 4.99 -11.28 5.42
C LEU A 82 4.80 -11.61 3.94
N VAL A 83 5.81 -12.12 3.25
CA VAL A 83 5.70 -12.61 1.85
C VAL A 83 4.73 -13.79 1.75
N THR A 84 4.72 -14.70 2.74
CA THR A 84 3.76 -15.83 2.81
C THR A 84 2.33 -15.34 3.06
N LEU A 85 2.16 -14.18 3.70
CA LEU A 85 0.89 -13.45 3.89
C LEU A 85 0.58 -12.47 2.75
N GLY A 86 1.31 -12.52 1.63
CA GLY A 86 1.05 -11.69 0.44
C GLY A 86 1.58 -10.26 0.47
N TYR A 87 2.42 -9.90 1.46
CA TYR A 87 3.05 -8.59 1.58
C TYR A 87 4.54 -8.65 1.19
N GLU A 88 4.89 -8.14 0.01
CA GLU A 88 6.31 -7.92 -0.33
C GLU A 88 6.87 -6.70 0.42
N SER A 89 8.18 -6.74 0.75
CA SER A 89 8.87 -5.72 1.54
C SER A 89 10.14 -5.21 0.85
N SER A 90 10.09 -3.96 0.38
CA SER A 90 11.20 -3.30 -0.30
C SER A 90 12.05 -2.45 0.67
N PRO A 91 13.34 -2.77 0.89
CA PRO A 91 14.25 -1.98 1.72
C PRO A 91 14.71 -0.70 1.02
N PHE A 92 14.73 0.42 1.74
CA PHE A 92 15.34 1.67 1.31
C PHE A 92 15.95 2.41 2.51
N THR A 93 17.19 2.91 2.35
CA THR A 93 17.84 3.75 3.37
C THR A 93 17.20 5.13 3.38
N ALA A 94 16.74 5.58 4.55
CA ALA A 94 16.06 6.87 4.70
C ALA A 94 16.24 7.45 6.11
N ARG A 95 16.00 8.76 6.25
CA ARG A 95 15.58 9.33 7.53
C ARG A 95 14.09 9.17 7.70
N VAL A 96 13.61 8.99 8.93
CA VAL A 96 12.17 8.95 9.23
C VAL A 96 11.45 10.21 8.69
N GLY A 97 12.05 11.40 8.84
CA GLY A 97 11.52 12.67 8.31
C GLY A 97 11.59 12.82 6.78
N GLU A 98 12.23 11.91 6.05
CA GLU A 98 12.30 11.89 4.58
C GLU A 98 11.34 10.83 3.97
N ILE A 99 10.72 9.97 4.80
CA ILE A 99 9.71 9.00 4.37
C ILE A 99 8.44 9.75 3.95
N LYS A 100 7.99 9.52 2.72
CA LYS A 100 6.75 10.12 2.21
C LYS A 100 5.53 9.52 2.92
N PRO A 101 4.45 10.29 3.18
CA PRO A 101 3.16 9.77 3.65
C PRO A 101 2.57 8.64 2.78
N GLU A 102 2.98 8.57 1.51
CA GLU A 102 2.62 7.51 0.56
C GLU A 102 3.16 6.11 0.93
N LEU A 103 4.20 6.03 1.77
CA LEU A 103 4.93 4.81 2.11
C LEU A 103 4.61 4.27 3.52
N TYR A 104 3.62 4.85 4.20
CA TYR A 104 3.15 4.38 5.51
C TYR A 104 1.98 3.40 5.35
N PRO A 105 1.86 2.38 6.23
CA PRO A 105 2.79 2.05 7.30
C PRO A 105 4.08 1.38 6.81
N CYS A 106 5.18 1.56 7.54
CA CYS A 106 6.46 0.93 7.22
C CYS A 106 7.20 0.45 8.48
N LEU A 107 8.05 -0.57 8.30
CA LEU A 107 8.93 -1.07 9.36
C LEU A 107 10.27 -0.35 9.21
N PHE A 108 10.73 0.32 10.25
CA PHE A 108 12.00 1.04 10.28
C PHE A 108 12.98 0.31 11.20
N VAL A 109 14.15 -0.04 10.66
CA VAL A 109 15.28 -0.60 11.41
C VAL A 109 16.38 0.45 11.43
N GLY A 110 16.59 1.06 12.59
CA GLY A 110 17.57 2.11 12.79
C GLY A 110 19.00 1.59 12.93
N ASP A 111 19.97 2.49 12.71
CA ASP A 111 21.41 2.17 12.74
C ASP A 111 21.92 1.71 14.13
N GLN A 112 21.15 1.90 15.22
CA GLN A 112 21.49 1.41 16.57
C GLN A 112 20.75 0.11 16.95
N GLY A 113 19.96 -0.44 16.03
CA GLY A 113 19.13 -1.64 16.27
C GLY A 113 17.74 -1.33 16.86
N GLU A 114 17.24 -0.09 16.76
CA GLU A 114 15.84 0.19 17.04
C GLU A 114 14.94 -0.40 15.94
N VAL A 115 14.00 -1.27 16.33
CA VAL A 115 12.98 -1.85 15.44
C VAL A 115 11.65 -1.14 15.73
N LEU A 116 11.23 -0.26 14.82
CA LEU A 116 10.06 0.59 14.97
C LEU A 116 9.04 0.28 13.87
N VAL A 117 7.78 0.03 14.24
CA VAL A 117 6.67 0.06 13.27
C VAL A 117 6.16 1.50 13.21
N LEU A 118 6.16 2.12 12.03
CA LEU A 118 5.73 3.50 11.82
C LEU A 118 4.32 3.55 11.23
N GLY A 119 3.37 4.09 12.00
CA GLY A 119 1.99 4.38 11.55
C GLY A 119 1.89 5.74 10.85
N GLU A 120 0.73 6.07 10.28
CA GLU A 120 0.55 7.32 9.53
C GLU A 120 0.89 8.57 10.40
N PRO A 121 1.60 9.58 9.87
CA PRO A 121 2.04 10.74 10.63
C PRO A 121 0.89 11.71 10.97
N THR A 122 0.81 12.12 12.23
CA THR A 122 -0.19 13.05 12.79
C THR A 122 0.29 14.51 12.70
N GLU A 123 -0.58 15.49 12.99
CA GLU A 123 -0.17 16.89 13.14
C GLU A 123 0.77 17.13 14.35
N GLU A 124 0.65 16.34 15.42
CA GLU A 124 1.44 16.51 16.65
C GLU A 124 2.74 15.69 16.68
N GLY A 125 2.84 14.59 15.94
CA GLY A 125 4.02 13.71 15.95
C GLY A 125 4.00 12.62 14.87
N ILE A 126 4.89 11.63 15.00
CA ILE A 126 4.80 10.36 14.25
C ILE A 126 4.47 9.29 15.28
N ARG A 127 3.35 8.58 15.07
CA ARG A 127 2.97 7.44 15.90
C ARG A 127 3.81 6.23 15.52
N TYR A 128 4.50 5.65 16.49
CA TYR A 128 5.34 4.47 16.30
C TYR A 128 5.11 3.42 17.38
N TYR A 129 5.48 2.18 17.08
CA TYR A 129 5.57 1.10 18.05
C TYR A 129 7.02 0.62 18.15
N ASP A 130 7.64 0.83 19.30
CA ASP A 130 8.97 0.33 19.63
C ASP A 130 8.87 -1.15 19.99
N ALA A 131 9.37 -2.01 19.11
CA ALA A 131 9.29 -3.45 19.26
C ALA A 131 10.40 -4.03 20.16
N ASN A 132 11.44 -3.26 20.48
CA ASN A 132 12.41 -3.61 21.53
C ASN A 132 11.81 -3.41 22.93
N ARG A 133 10.86 -2.49 23.08
CA ARG A 133 10.14 -2.20 24.34
C ARG A 133 8.71 -2.76 24.40
N ALA A 134 8.21 -3.30 23.28
CA ALA A 134 6.82 -3.68 23.07
C ALA A 134 5.82 -2.57 23.45
N ALA A 135 6.12 -1.33 23.06
CA ALA A 135 5.42 -0.12 23.53
C ALA A 135 5.12 0.85 22.39
N ALA A 136 3.89 1.38 22.35
CA ALA A 136 3.53 2.48 21.47
C ALA A 136 4.05 3.82 22.01
N GLY A 137 4.44 4.73 21.12
CA GLY A 137 4.87 6.10 21.40
C GLY A 137 4.47 7.07 20.29
N GLU A 138 4.50 8.35 20.61
CA GLU A 138 4.35 9.45 19.66
C GLU A 138 5.32 10.56 20.08
N ASP A 139 6.34 10.79 19.25
CA ASP A 139 7.48 11.69 19.52
C ASP A 139 8.08 12.14 18.17
N ASP A 140 8.95 13.16 18.15
CA ASP A 140 9.58 13.65 16.91
C ASP A 140 10.83 12.83 16.52
N ILE A 141 10.57 11.56 16.19
CA ILE A 141 11.57 10.59 15.71
C ILE A 141 12.11 10.91 14.30
N ARG A 142 11.77 12.05 13.68
CA ARG A 142 12.14 12.40 12.29
C ARG A 142 13.64 12.43 12.00
N THR A 143 14.47 12.59 13.03
CA THR A 143 15.95 12.64 12.93
C THR A 143 16.62 11.27 12.85
N LEU A 144 15.90 10.18 13.13
CA LEU A 144 16.45 8.82 13.10
C LEU A 144 16.86 8.39 11.69
N HIS A 145 17.98 7.66 11.65
CA HIS A 145 18.65 7.14 10.46
C HIS A 145 18.61 5.61 10.47
N GLY A 146 18.35 5.00 9.30
CA GLY A 146 18.29 3.55 9.16
C GLY A 146 17.76 3.09 7.81
N THR A 147 17.27 1.84 7.79
CA THR A 147 16.60 1.24 6.63
C THR A 147 15.12 1.10 6.92
N ALA A 148 14.30 1.74 6.09
CA ALA A 148 12.86 1.55 6.08
C ALA A 148 12.49 0.42 5.10
N TYR A 149 11.48 -0.36 5.46
CA TYR A 149 10.88 -1.40 4.65
C TYR A 149 9.45 -0.95 4.34
N ALA A 150 9.24 -0.49 3.11
CA ALA A 150 7.90 -0.22 2.60
C ALA A 150 7.27 -1.55 2.19
N PHE A 151 5.98 -1.71 2.51
CA PHE A 151 5.22 -2.91 2.18
C PHE A 151 4.28 -2.66 1.01
N THR A 152 4.17 -3.66 0.13
CA THR A 152 3.23 -3.69 -0.99
C THR A 152 2.48 -5.00 -0.95
N ASP A 153 1.15 -4.93 -0.99
CA ASP A 153 0.28 -6.10 -1.21
C ASP A 153 0.50 -6.58 -2.65
N THR A 154 1.04 -7.80 -2.79
CA THR A 154 1.46 -8.39 -4.07
C THR A 154 0.67 -9.64 -4.45
N HIS A 155 -0.33 -10.06 -3.65
CA HIS A 155 -0.97 -11.36 -3.84
C HIS A 155 -2.35 -11.26 -4.53
N PRO A 156 -2.46 -11.52 -5.86
CA PRO A 156 -3.74 -11.46 -6.57
C PRO A 156 -4.78 -12.50 -6.10
N SER A 157 -4.36 -13.50 -5.29
CA SER A 157 -5.22 -14.53 -4.71
C SER A 157 -5.77 -14.18 -3.31
N HIS A 158 -5.33 -13.09 -2.65
CA HIS A 158 -6.11 -12.50 -1.56
C HIS A 158 -7.31 -11.81 -2.17
N GLY A 159 -8.37 -12.61 -2.32
CA GLY A 159 -9.34 -12.46 -3.39
C GLY A 159 -9.94 -11.06 -3.48
N PHE A 160 -9.54 -10.35 -4.53
CA PHE A 160 -10.32 -9.25 -5.09
C PHE A 160 -11.59 -9.81 -5.74
N SER A 161 -12.46 -10.37 -4.89
CA SER A 161 -13.59 -11.21 -5.25
C SER A 161 -14.59 -10.40 -6.05
N ALA A 162 -14.45 -10.48 -7.37
CA ALA A 162 -15.44 -10.05 -8.36
C ALA A 162 -16.68 -10.97 -8.35
N SER A 163 -17.12 -11.37 -7.15
CA SER A 163 -18.45 -11.90 -6.91
C SER A 163 -19.44 -10.76 -7.04
N ALA A 164 -20.56 -10.99 -7.73
CA ALA A 164 -21.57 -9.97 -7.97
C ALA A 164 -22.40 -9.70 -6.71
N GLY A 165 -21.80 -9.01 -5.73
CA GLY A 165 -22.38 -8.66 -4.44
C GLY A 165 -21.89 -7.29 -3.97
N THR A 166 -22.83 -6.39 -3.69
CA THR A 166 -22.62 -4.96 -3.44
C THR A 166 -21.80 -4.68 -2.16
N ASP A 167 -20.48 -4.47 -2.30
CA ASP A 167 -19.65 -3.81 -1.28
C ASP A 167 -18.54 -2.97 -1.94
N GLN A 168 -18.51 -1.65 -1.69
CA GLN A 168 -17.60 -0.69 -2.35
C GLN A 168 -16.60 0.08 -1.45
N PRO A 169 -16.19 -0.35 -0.23
CA PRO A 169 -15.30 0.48 0.60
C PRO A 169 -13.89 0.63 0.02
N TRP A 170 -13.24 -0.48 -0.38
CA TRP A 170 -11.80 -0.44 -0.72
C TRP A 170 -11.51 0.08 -2.12
N PHE A 171 -12.36 -0.21 -3.12
CA PHE A 171 -12.21 0.40 -4.45
C PHE A 171 -12.36 1.93 -4.35
N ALA A 172 -13.29 2.41 -3.51
CA ALA A 172 -13.43 3.84 -3.23
C ALA A 172 -12.18 4.43 -2.54
N GLN A 173 -11.57 3.72 -1.58
CA GLN A 173 -10.32 4.16 -0.93
C GLN A 173 -9.13 4.22 -1.89
N LEU A 174 -8.92 3.21 -2.73
CA LEU A 174 -7.84 3.22 -3.74
C LEU A 174 -8.07 4.33 -4.78
N LEU A 175 -9.31 4.47 -5.25
CA LEU A 175 -9.75 5.57 -6.13
C LEU A 175 -9.61 6.95 -5.45
N GLN A 176 -9.65 7.02 -4.12
CA GLN A 176 -9.47 8.23 -3.32
C GLN A 176 -7.99 8.57 -3.11
N ARG A 177 -7.11 7.59 -2.89
CA ARG A 177 -5.64 7.78 -2.86
C ARG A 177 -5.12 8.28 -4.22
N PHE A 178 -5.62 7.72 -5.34
CA PHE A 178 -5.19 8.10 -6.70
C PHE A 178 -6.06 9.18 -7.39
N ARG A 179 -7.04 9.77 -6.69
CA ARG A 179 -8.09 10.63 -7.25
C ARG A 179 -7.54 11.86 -7.98
N GLY A 180 -6.43 12.42 -7.51
CA GLY A 180 -5.74 13.54 -8.16
C GLY A 180 -5.22 13.18 -9.56
N LEU A 181 -4.52 12.05 -9.70
CA LEU A 181 -4.02 11.59 -11.00
C LEU A 181 -5.17 11.19 -11.94
N ILE A 182 -6.17 10.46 -11.42
CA ILE A 182 -7.31 9.98 -12.20
C ILE A 182 -8.15 11.14 -12.76
N THR A 183 -8.39 12.20 -11.97
CA THR A 183 -9.11 13.38 -12.47
C THR A 183 -8.33 14.13 -13.56
N HIS A 184 -6.99 14.20 -13.48
CA HIS A 184 -6.17 14.79 -14.54
C HIS A 184 -6.18 13.94 -15.83
N LEU A 185 -6.05 12.61 -15.73
CA LEU A 185 -6.14 11.71 -16.89
C LEU A 185 -7.54 11.73 -17.52
N LEU A 186 -8.60 11.80 -16.70
CA LEU A 186 -9.99 11.88 -17.17
C LEU A 186 -10.26 13.21 -17.88
N GLY A 187 -9.84 14.34 -17.29
CA GLY A 187 -9.97 15.67 -17.89
C GLY A 187 -9.21 15.80 -19.21
N MET A 188 -7.98 15.27 -19.29
CA MET A 188 -7.21 15.25 -20.54
C MET A 188 -7.86 14.34 -21.59
N THR A 189 -8.36 13.16 -21.21
CA THR A 189 -9.03 12.24 -22.14
C THR A 189 -10.35 12.82 -22.65
N PHE A 190 -11.11 13.52 -21.78
CA PHE A 190 -12.30 14.28 -22.16
C PHE A 190 -11.98 15.40 -23.16
N LEU A 191 -10.91 16.18 -22.92
CA LEU A 191 -10.49 17.26 -23.82
C LEU A 191 -10.03 16.71 -25.20
N ILE A 192 -9.31 15.59 -25.23
CA ILE A 192 -8.93 14.91 -26.48
C ILE A 192 -10.18 14.44 -27.24
N ASN A 193 -11.14 13.83 -26.56
CA ASN A 193 -12.40 13.40 -27.21
C ASN A 193 -13.22 14.60 -27.73
N LEU A 194 -13.21 15.73 -27.02
CA LEU A 194 -13.85 16.97 -27.46
C LEU A 194 -13.17 17.54 -28.72
N VAL A 195 -11.84 17.53 -28.79
CA VAL A 195 -11.09 17.99 -29.98
C VAL A 195 -11.24 17.02 -31.14
N ALA A 196 -11.30 15.71 -30.89
CA ALA A 196 -11.64 14.71 -31.90
C ALA A 196 -13.04 14.91 -32.49
N LEU A 197 -14.00 15.44 -31.71
CA LEU A 197 -15.34 15.83 -32.17
C LEU A 197 -15.35 17.19 -32.90
N LEU A 198 -14.48 18.13 -32.51
CA LEU A 198 -14.31 19.41 -33.21
C LEU A 198 -13.73 19.24 -34.63
N THR A 199 -12.87 18.25 -34.88
CA THR A 199 -12.28 17.99 -36.20
C THR A 199 -13.33 17.82 -37.32
N PRO A 200 -14.29 16.87 -37.26
CA PRO A 200 -15.31 16.72 -38.31
C PRO A 200 -16.28 17.91 -38.38
N LEU A 201 -16.58 18.55 -37.24
CA LEU A 201 -17.41 19.77 -37.21
C LEU A 201 -16.70 20.93 -37.93
N PHE A 202 -15.39 21.09 -37.73
CA PHE A 202 -14.59 22.09 -38.44
C PHE A 202 -14.53 21.81 -39.94
N VAL A 203 -14.39 20.53 -40.35
CA VAL A 203 -14.47 20.14 -41.78
C VAL A 203 -15.83 20.54 -42.38
N MET A 204 -16.95 20.31 -41.68
CA MET A 204 -18.28 20.73 -42.14
C MET A 204 -18.38 22.26 -42.28
N VAL A 205 -17.94 23.02 -41.27
CA VAL A 205 -17.95 24.50 -41.30
C VAL A 205 -17.03 25.04 -42.42
N VAL A 206 -15.89 24.42 -42.66
CA VAL A 206 -15.01 24.76 -43.80
C VAL A 206 -15.69 24.48 -45.13
N TYR A 207 -16.33 23.32 -45.27
CA TYR A 207 -17.03 22.92 -46.49
C TYR A 207 -18.13 23.92 -46.85
N ASP A 208 -19.07 24.16 -45.92
CA ASP A 208 -20.19 25.07 -46.11
C ASP A 208 -19.72 26.51 -46.41
N LYS A 209 -18.70 26.99 -45.69
CA LYS A 209 -18.26 28.39 -45.76
C LYS A 209 -17.35 28.67 -46.95
N VAL A 210 -16.47 27.75 -47.36
CA VAL A 210 -15.60 27.94 -48.54
C VAL A 210 -16.37 27.69 -49.84
N ILE A 211 -17.07 26.56 -49.94
CA ILE A 211 -17.72 26.13 -51.18
C ILE A 211 -19.01 26.94 -51.41
N GLY A 212 -19.71 27.33 -50.34
CA GLY A 212 -20.87 28.21 -50.41
C GLY A 212 -20.55 29.65 -50.83
N THR A 213 -19.41 30.22 -50.41
CA THR A 213 -19.07 31.63 -50.71
C THR A 213 -18.27 31.84 -51.98
N ARG A 214 -17.55 30.81 -52.46
CA ARG A 214 -16.68 30.86 -53.67
C ARG A 214 -15.55 31.90 -53.61
N SER A 215 -15.21 32.45 -52.44
CA SER A 215 -14.12 33.43 -52.27
C SER A 215 -12.80 32.75 -51.88
N PRO A 216 -11.84 32.58 -52.81
CA PRO A 216 -10.61 31.82 -52.56
C PRO A 216 -9.72 32.45 -51.47
N ASP A 217 -9.82 33.76 -51.25
CA ASP A 217 -9.05 34.50 -50.25
C ASP A 217 -9.32 34.05 -48.79
N THR A 218 -10.45 33.37 -48.55
CA THR A 218 -10.79 32.79 -47.22
C THR A 218 -10.10 31.44 -46.95
N LEU A 219 -9.69 30.73 -48.00
CA LEU A 219 -9.13 29.39 -47.95
C LEU A 219 -7.82 29.29 -47.14
N PRO A 220 -6.81 30.17 -47.28
CA PRO A 220 -5.57 30.07 -46.50
C PRO A 220 -5.77 30.24 -44.98
N TYR A 221 -6.73 31.07 -44.55
CA TYR A 221 -7.06 31.25 -43.13
C TYR A 221 -7.69 30.00 -42.50
N LEU A 222 -8.42 29.22 -43.28
CA LEU A 222 -9.03 27.97 -42.81
C LEU A 222 -8.01 26.82 -42.83
N VAL A 223 -7.11 26.79 -43.81
CA VAL A 223 -5.98 25.84 -43.84
C VAL A 223 -5.05 26.04 -42.63
N SER A 224 -4.71 27.29 -42.27
CA SER A 224 -3.91 27.55 -41.06
C SER A 224 -4.65 27.13 -39.78
N GLY A 225 -5.97 27.31 -39.71
CA GLY A 225 -6.82 26.79 -38.64
C GLY A 225 -6.75 25.26 -38.50
N VAL A 226 -6.86 24.51 -39.60
CA VAL A 226 -6.72 23.03 -39.60
C VAL A 226 -5.34 22.61 -39.12
N ILE A 227 -4.27 23.28 -39.57
CA ILE A 227 -2.88 22.96 -39.16
C ILE A 227 -2.70 23.15 -37.66
N VAL A 228 -3.19 24.25 -37.08
CA VAL A 228 -3.13 24.50 -35.63
C VAL A 228 -3.94 23.46 -34.85
N LEU A 229 -5.13 23.07 -35.33
CA LEU A 229 -5.98 22.07 -34.70
C LEU A 229 -5.31 20.68 -34.73
N MET A 230 -4.71 20.28 -35.87
CA MET A 230 -3.90 19.06 -35.98
C MET A 230 -2.72 19.03 -35.01
N LEU A 231 -1.97 20.14 -34.90
CA LEU A 231 -0.83 20.23 -33.98
C LEU A 231 -1.28 20.13 -32.51
N ALA A 232 -2.42 20.74 -32.15
CA ALA A 232 -2.98 20.64 -30.81
C ALA A 232 -3.43 19.21 -30.46
N ASP A 233 -4.14 18.53 -31.37
CA ASP A 233 -4.55 17.12 -31.20
C ASP A 233 -3.33 16.20 -31.04
N LEU A 234 -2.31 16.35 -31.90
CA LEU A 234 -1.08 15.57 -31.83
C LEU A 234 -0.32 15.79 -30.51
N LEU A 235 -0.25 17.05 -30.04
CA LEU A 235 0.37 17.41 -28.76
C LEU A 235 -0.38 16.79 -27.57
N MET A 236 -1.71 16.88 -27.54
CA MET A 236 -2.51 16.28 -26.45
C MET A 236 -2.45 14.76 -26.44
N ARG A 237 -2.44 14.10 -27.61
CA ARG A 237 -2.19 12.66 -27.72
C ARG A 237 -0.80 12.27 -27.20
N TYR A 238 0.23 13.06 -27.51
CA TYR A 238 1.58 12.84 -26.99
C TYR A 238 1.66 13.02 -25.46
N LEU A 239 1.05 14.07 -24.91
CA LEU A 239 0.96 14.25 -23.44
C LEU A 239 0.20 13.09 -22.78
N ARG A 240 -0.93 12.65 -23.34
CA ARG A 240 -1.67 11.49 -22.84
C ARG A 240 -0.82 10.22 -22.90
N ALA A 241 -0.09 9.98 -23.99
CA ALA A 241 0.79 8.82 -24.11
C ALA A 241 1.94 8.85 -23.10
N ARG A 242 2.54 10.03 -22.85
CA ARG A 242 3.59 10.21 -21.84
C ARG A 242 3.06 10.00 -20.42
N LEU A 243 1.85 10.49 -20.12
CA LEU A 243 1.18 10.26 -18.83
C LEU A 243 0.82 8.79 -18.66
N LEU A 244 0.21 8.15 -19.66
CA LEU A 244 -0.05 6.71 -19.64
C LEU A 244 1.23 5.91 -19.45
N GLY A 245 2.33 6.24 -20.14
CA GLY A 245 3.63 5.58 -19.93
C GLY A 245 4.18 5.76 -18.52
N SER A 246 4.00 6.93 -17.90
CA SER A 246 4.42 7.19 -16.52
C SER A 246 3.52 6.55 -15.45
N VAL A 247 2.27 6.21 -15.81
CA VAL A 247 1.34 5.47 -14.95
C VAL A 247 1.52 3.97 -15.14
N ALA A 248 1.64 3.49 -16.39
CA ALA A 248 1.99 2.11 -16.74
C ALA A 248 3.32 1.72 -16.09
N GLY A 249 4.41 2.47 -16.29
CA GLY A 249 5.69 2.18 -15.62
C GLY A 249 5.69 2.30 -14.08
N ARG A 250 4.58 2.70 -13.45
CA ARG A 250 4.35 2.59 -12.00
C ARG A 250 3.45 1.40 -11.64
N LEU A 251 2.45 1.09 -12.47
CA LEU A 251 1.63 -0.11 -12.35
C LEU A 251 2.44 -1.38 -12.65
N ASP A 252 3.29 -1.35 -13.68
CA ASP A 252 4.25 -2.40 -14.04
C ASP A 252 5.37 -2.53 -12.98
N TYR A 253 5.59 -1.53 -12.12
CA TYR A 253 6.44 -1.67 -10.93
C TYR A 253 5.67 -2.26 -9.73
N LEU A 254 4.34 -2.13 -9.71
CA LEU A 254 3.43 -2.75 -8.72
C LEU A 254 2.96 -4.16 -9.12
N ILE A 255 3.19 -4.57 -10.37
CA ILE A 255 2.67 -5.82 -10.97
C ILE A 255 3.79 -6.65 -11.62
N GLY A 256 4.81 -6.02 -12.18
CA GLY A 256 5.91 -6.67 -12.92
C GLY A 256 7.10 -7.10 -12.05
N VAL A 257 6.82 -7.61 -10.85
CA VAL A 257 7.75 -8.47 -10.10
C VAL A 257 7.33 -9.94 -10.36
N GLU A 258 7.51 -10.36 -11.62
CA GLU A 258 7.42 -11.74 -12.14
C GLU A 258 8.64 -12.03 -13.04
#